data_AF-A0A1X4JIV9-F1
#
_entry.id   AF-A0A1X4JIV9-F1
#
_cell.length_a   1.000
_cell.length_b   1.000
_cell.length_c   1.000
_cell.angle_alpha   90.00
_cell.angle_beta   90.00
_cell.angle_gamma   90.00
#
_symmetry.space_group_name_H-M   'P 1'
#
loop_
_entity.id
_entity.type
_entity.pdbx_description
1 polymer ?
#
loop_
_entity_poly.entity_id
_entity_poly.type
_entity_poly.pdbx_seq_one_letter_code
_entity_poly.pdbx_strand_id
1 'polypeptide(L)'
;MRPYGEVLNDIRADKNVSISAIEQFGISKSRWYRFVAGEAELSLKELIDVLTLLTMTFSELAMAVKVPLFRPFSTVSMFAMSLDQLKTDVIETEKTVAEAGPDDYGSQVAQMVLYIRENGEYNATLFESLKELLMVTDSYTIFELNVAGLLAYGLTPEEFMIVYQRFARSITMFNTFLPIDVWGIAMQMHVQAIKKFLIDPKNRNRENTRFILEAIINQPATDDTVELKILRRLAMFVRDDEMLENPALDDLVKAFLDAAEREQTSVIGIAPSDLNLPLIWQTYRAERESFWQPAETTNHFPIYAAGTEVPYFEHFGKLFQWVVQGKHITTATIDRAGVSTYKLYRAYKDPDLLRSDDMTVLMRVLRLLPADLDAVVYSQYIDTTHTTWVQYVPELTDPAMYHVMAEVALKNYERLGSRRDLEVSFEYRALDGMARYPGWLSSPVANQLGREIMDELMSIDVWHDHEVRLVKFGLLAIDSLDMIDVWTKQMRRVYAKSYEPYRLIENILEALDLATFRAALLGNRELVAYYTLLARDLGREQVRDGSLWLQWRWAMLDYYEWFFDDPTALVSMLSNFVVDYQTLTGNFAMMMRYRSILQALGKQPKIK
;
A
#
# COMPACT_ATOMS: atom_id res chain seq x y z
N MET A 1 -3.10 -21.77 20.99
CA MET A 1 -2.77 -21.10 19.72
C MET A 1 -3.03 -22.11 18.62
N ARG A 2 -3.84 -21.78 17.59
CA ARG A 2 -4.16 -22.77 16.53
C ARG A 2 -2.94 -22.96 15.62
N PRO A 3 -2.56 -24.19 15.25
CA PRO A 3 -1.55 -24.43 14.24
C PRO A 3 -1.90 -23.72 12.93
N TYR A 4 -0.91 -23.12 12.30
CA TYR A 4 -1.00 -22.50 10.97
C TYR A 4 -1.69 -23.41 9.93
N GLY A 5 -1.43 -24.72 9.97
CA GLY A 5 -2.07 -25.69 9.10
C GLY A 5 -3.59 -25.81 9.28
N GLU A 6 -4.11 -25.70 10.51
CA GLU A 6 -5.57 -25.67 10.75
C GLU A 6 -6.21 -24.45 10.12
N VAL A 7 -5.61 -23.28 10.31
CA VAL A 7 -6.13 -22.01 9.78
C VAL A 7 -6.14 -22.02 8.26
N LEU A 8 -5.04 -22.48 7.63
CA LEU A 8 -4.98 -22.62 6.18
C LEU A 8 -6.01 -23.62 5.64
N ASN A 9 -6.32 -24.69 6.38
CA ASN A 9 -7.33 -25.65 5.96
C ASN A 9 -8.77 -25.14 6.11
N ASP A 10 -9.04 -24.34 7.15
CA ASP A 10 -10.32 -23.64 7.32
C ASP A 10 -10.52 -22.64 6.16
N ILE A 11 -9.51 -21.79 5.88
CA ILE A 11 -9.55 -20.83 4.76
C ILE A 11 -9.69 -21.55 3.42
N ARG A 12 -8.98 -22.66 3.22
CA ARG A 12 -9.14 -23.50 2.02
C ARG A 12 -10.58 -23.96 1.84
N ALA A 13 -11.24 -24.39 2.92
CA ALA A 13 -12.64 -24.81 2.86
C ALA A 13 -13.55 -23.63 2.53
N ASP A 14 -13.37 -22.49 3.22
CA ASP A 14 -14.13 -21.26 3.02
C ASP A 14 -13.95 -20.68 1.60
N LYS A 15 -12.79 -20.92 0.97
CA LYS A 15 -12.51 -20.56 -0.42
C LYS A 15 -12.90 -21.62 -1.45
N ASN A 16 -13.52 -22.73 -1.03
CA ASN A 16 -13.89 -23.84 -1.91
C ASN A 16 -12.71 -24.44 -2.72
N VAL A 17 -11.49 -24.34 -2.20
CA VAL A 17 -10.29 -24.92 -2.83
C VAL A 17 -10.22 -26.40 -2.50
N SER A 18 -10.24 -27.27 -3.52
CA SER A 18 -10.18 -28.72 -3.30
C SER A 18 -8.80 -29.20 -2.84
N ILE A 19 -8.74 -30.33 -2.14
CA ILE A 19 -7.46 -30.98 -1.82
C ILE A 19 -6.72 -31.40 -3.11
N SER A 20 -7.44 -31.78 -4.16
CA SER A 20 -6.83 -32.14 -5.44
C SER A 20 -6.09 -30.96 -6.08
N ALA A 21 -6.52 -29.72 -5.84
CA ALA A 21 -5.79 -28.53 -6.27
C ALA A 21 -4.46 -28.36 -5.49
N ILE A 22 -4.45 -28.69 -4.20
CA ILE A 22 -3.22 -28.72 -3.39
C ILE A 22 -2.25 -29.80 -3.91
N GLU A 23 -2.77 -30.97 -4.28
CA GLU A 23 -1.96 -32.08 -4.81
C GLU A 23 -1.26 -31.73 -6.14
N GLN A 24 -1.79 -30.81 -6.94
CA GLN A 24 -1.16 -30.34 -8.17
C GLN A 24 0.16 -29.60 -7.93
N PHE A 25 0.36 -29.03 -6.74
CA PHE A 25 1.62 -28.41 -6.31
C PHE A 25 2.61 -29.42 -5.69
N GLY A 26 2.31 -30.72 -5.78
CA GLY A 26 3.19 -31.79 -5.27
C GLY A 26 3.02 -32.09 -3.77
N ILE A 27 2.03 -31.49 -3.10
CA ILE A 27 1.71 -31.76 -1.70
C ILE A 27 0.64 -32.84 -1.63
N SER A 28 1.02 -34.08 -1.33
CA SER A 28 0.06 -35.20 -1.25
C SER A 28 -1.01 -34.98 -0.18
N LYS A 29 -2.22 -35.53 -0.39
CA LYS A 29 -3.33 -35.46 0.58
C LYS A 29 -2.92 -35.89 2.00
N SER A 30 -2.16 -36.97 2.12
CA SER A 30 -1.68 -37.46 3.42
C SER A 30 -0.76 -36.44 4.10
N ARG A 31 0.17 -35.86 3.34
CA ARG A 31 1.09 -34.85 3.85
C ARG A 31 0.35 -33.56 4.24
N TRP A 32 -0.64 -33.13 3.46
CA TRP A 32 -1.48 -32.00 3.79
C TRP A 32 -2.18 -32.19 5.14
N TYR A 33 -2.86 -33.32 5.38
CA TYR A 33 -3.54 -33.53 6.66
C TYR A 33 -2.60 -33.65 7.85
N ARG A 34 -1.40 -34.23 7.66
CA ARG A 34 -0.37 -34.22 8.69
C ARG A 34 0.11 -32.80 9.01
N PHE A 35 0.26 -31.96 7.98
CA PHE A 35 0.57 -30.55 8.14
C PHE A 35 -0.54 -29.79 8.91
N VAL A 36 -1.80 -30.03 8.55
CA VAL A 36 -2.96 -29.48 9.27
C VAL A 36 -2.95 -29.86 10.75
N ALA A 37 -2.58 -31.10 11.06
CA ALA A 37 -2.46 -31.60 12.43
C ALA A 37 -1.18 -31.13 13.17
N GLY A 38 -0.29 -30.38 12.51
CA GLY A 38 1.01 -29.97 13.09
C GLY A 38 2.04 -31.09 13.17
N GLU A 39 1.85 -32.19 12.45
CA GLU A 39 2.72 -33.38 12.41
C GLU A 39 3.71 -33.38 11.23
N ALA A 40 3.63 -32.38 10.36
CA ALA A 40 4.50 -32.19 9.20
C ALA A 40 4.64 -30.70 8.87
N GLU A 41 5.71 -30.36 8.15
CA GLU A 41 5.99 -28.99 7.71
C GLU A 41 5.98 -28.88 6.18
N LEU A 42 5.58 -27.71 5.70
CA LEU A 42 5.76 -27.30 4.30
C LEU A 42 7.10 -26.59 4.14
N SER A 43 7.73 -26.75 2.97
CA SER A 43 8.79 -25.84 2.55
C SER A 43 8.23 -24.44 2.29
N LEU A 44 9.12 -23.44 2.24
CA LEU A 44 8.74 -22.06 1.93
C LEU A 44 8.03 -21.97 0.57
N LYS A 45 8.53 -22.66 -0.45
CA LYS A 45 7.88 -22.74 -1.76
C LYS A 45 6.49 -23.36 -1.69
N GLU A 46 6.35 -24.50 -1.01
CA GLU A 46 5.05 -25.14 -0.83
C GLU A 46 4.07 -24.21 -0.10
N LEU A 47 4.54 -23.44 0.89
CA LEU A 47 3.73 -22.45 1.58
C LEU A 47 3.32 -21.29 0.65
N ILE A 48 4.23 -20.78 -0.18
CA ILE A 48 3.93 -19.75 -1.18
C ILE A 48 2.91 -20.25 -2.20
N ASP A 49 3.08 -21.48 -2.69
CA ASP A 49 2.15 -22.11 -3.64
C ASP A 49 0.75 -22.23 -3.03
N VAL A 50 0.66 -22.67 -1.76
CA VAL A 50 -0.61 -22.74 -1.01
C VAL A 50 -1.23 -21.36 -0.82
N LEU A 51 -0.46 -20.37 -0.37
CA LEU A 51 -0.94 -18.99 -0.19
C LEU A 51 -1.43 -18.39 -1.50
N THR A 52 -0.73 -18.65 -2.60
CA THR A 52 -1.12 -18.17 -3.91
C THR A 52 -2.39 -18.84 -4.42
N LEU A 53 -2.54 -20.15 -4.19
CA LEU A 53 -3.78 -20.88 -4.50
C LEU A 53 -4.96 -20.35 -3.68
N LEU A 54 -4.70 -19.95 -2.44
CA LEU A 54 -5.68 -19.35 -1.55
C LEU A 54 -5.86 -17.84 -1.77
N THR A 55 -5.22 -17.26 -2.79
CA THR A 55 -5.25 -15.81 -3.08
C THR A 55 -5.05 -14.97 -1.81
N MET A 56 -4.02 -15.33 -1.05
CA MET A 56 -3.73 -14.82 0.29
C MET A 56 -2.26 -14.42 0.41
N THR A 57 -1.99 -13.34 1.12
CA THR A 57 -0.65 -12.81 1.42
C THR A 57 -0.09 -13.34 2.74
N PHE A 58 1.21 -13.14 2.99
CA PHE A 58 1.80 -13.42 4.30
C PHE A 58 1.22 -12.50 5.38
N SER A 59 0.93 -11.24 5.07
CA SER A 59 0.30 -10.30 6.00
C SER A 59 -1.09 -10.77 6.43
N GLU A 60 -1.90 -11.25 5.50
CA GLU A 60 -3.21 -11.83 5.81
C GLU A 60 -3.07 -13.13 6.62
N LEU A 61 -2.06 -13.94 6.31
CA LEU A 61 -1.82 -15.17 7.07
C LEU A 61 -1.49 -14.83 8.53
N ALA A 62 -0.59 -13.87 8.74
CA ALA A 62 -0.23 -13.38 10.07
C ALA A 62 -1.45 -12.96 10.87
N MET A 63 -2.36 -12.20 10.25
CA MET A 63 -3.61 -11.75 10.84
C MET A 63 -4.57 -12.91 11.16
N ALA A 64 -4.69 -13.89 10.27
CA ALA A 64 -5.61 -15.02 10.42
C ALA A 64 -5.19 -15.98 11.54
N VAL A 65 -3.89 -16.31 11.63
CA VAL A 65 -3.40 -17.23 12.67
C VAL A 65 -3.33 -16.54 14.04
N LYS A 66 -3.27 -15.20 14.08
CA LYS A 66 -3.12 -14.39 15.30
C LYS A 66 -1.96 -14.86 16.18
N VAL A 67 -0.90 -15.36 15.53
CA VAL A 67 0.31 -15.81 16.21
C VAL A 67 1.14 -14.57 16.48
N PRO A 68 1.50 -14.28 17.74
CA PRO A 68 2.33 -13.14 18.11
C PRO A 68 3.58 -13.00 17.24
N LEU A 69 4.14 -14.13 16.80
CA LEU A 69 5.40 -14.24 16.08
C LEU A 69 5.43 -13.55 14.71
N PHE A 70 4.28 -13.25 14.09
CA PHE A 70 4.25 -12.56 12.80
C PHE A 70 4.14 -11.04 12.88
N ARG A 71 4.10 -10.43 14.07
CA ARG A 71 4.11 -8.95 14.28
C ARG A 71 3.33 -8.18 13.20
N PRO A 72 1.98 -8.24 13.18
CA PRO A 72 1.19 -7.64 12.10
C PRO A 72 1.04 -6.11 12.23
N PHE A 73 1.56 -5.50 13.30
CA PHE A 73 1.24 -4.11 13.63
C PHE A 73 2.31 -3.15 13.14
N SER A 74 1.91 -2.20 12.31
CA SER A 74 2.72 -1.05 11.90
C SER A 74 2.55 0.14 12.83
N THR A 75 3.46 1.12 12.75
CA THR A 75 3.31 2.37 13.51
C THR A 75 2.01 3.10 13.18
N VAL A 76 1.63 3.15 11.90
CA VAL A 76 0.37 3.77 11.44
C VAL A 76 -0.84 3.09 12.08
N SER A 77 -0.88 1.75 12.07
CA SER A 77 -1.96 0.99 12.70
C SER A 77 -2.04 1.25 14.21
N MET A 78 -0.90 1.31 14.91
CA MET A 78 -0.85 1.57 16.35
C MET A 78 -1.36 2.96 16.74
N PHE A 79 -1.10 3.99 15.93
CA PHE A 79 -1.63 5.33 16.16
C PHE A 79 -3.14 5.40 15.96
N ALA A 80 -3.66 4.59 15.04
CA ALA A 80 -5.08 4.59 14.70
C ALA A 80 -5.97 3.74 15.62
N MET A 81 -5.40 2.76 16.33
CA MET A 81 -6.15 1.93 17.28
C MET A 81 -6.65 2.75 18.48
N SER A 82 -7.69 2.26 19.17
CA SER A 82 -8.02 2.81 20.49
C SER A 82 -6.87 2.57 21.48
N LEU A 83 -6.76 3.40 22.52
CA LEU A 83 -5.71 3.24 23.54
C LEU A 83 -5.83 1.89 24.25
N ASP A 84 -7.06 1.39 24.45
CA ASP A 84 -7.29 0.08 25.09
C ASP A 84 -6.77 -1.06 24.20
N GLN A 85 -7.11 -1.06 22.90
CA GLN A 85 -6.59 -2.04 21.94
C GLN A 85 -5.06 -2.00 21.83
N LEU A 86 -4.46 -0.81 21.82
CA LEU A 86 -3.00 -0.69 21.81
C LEU A 86 -2.37 -1.35 23.04
N LYS A 87 -2.98 -1.18 24.23
CA LYS A 87 -2.49 -1.76 25.49
C LYS A 87 -2.70 -3.27 25.57
N THR A 88 -3.86 -3.78 25.18
CA THR A 88 -4.22 -5.20 25.36
C THR A 88 -3.75 -6.07 24.21
N ASP A 89 -3.84 -5.60 22.96
CA ASP A 89 -3.65 -6.46 21.80
C ASP A 89 -2.23 -6.34 21.25
N VAL A 90 -1.68 -5.12 21.20
CA VAL A 90 -0.35 -4.87 20.61
C VAL A 90 0.76 -5.04 21.63
N ILE A 91 0.69 -4.32 22.76
CA ILE A 91 1.79 -4.33 23.76
C ILE A 91 1.98 -5.73 24.37
N GLU A 92 0.91 -6.47 24.67
CA GLU A 92 1.02 -7.84 25.18
C GLU A 92 1.60 -8.80 24.14
N THR A 93 1.22 -8.63 22.87
CA THR A 93 1.77 -9.38 21.75
C THR A 93 3.26 -9.12 21.60
N GLU A 94 3.68 -7.85 21.50
CA GLU A 94 5.09 -7.49 21.34
C GLU A 94 5.95 -7.89 22.54
N LYS A 95 5.39 -7.84 23.75
CA LYS A 95 6.06 -8.37 24.94
C LYS A 95 6.32 -9.87 24.82
N THR A 96 5.32 -10.64 24.39
CA THR A 96 5.47 -12.10 24.19
C THR A 96 6.51 -12.40 23.12
N VAL A 97 6.55 -11.60 22.04
CA VAL A 97 7.56 -11.77 20.98
C VAL A 97 8.96 -11.40 21.48
N ALA A 98 9.08 -10.33 22.27
CA ALA A 98 10.35 -9.90 22.86
C ALA A 98 10.92 -10.97 23.81
N GLU A 99 10.09 -11.58 24.67
CA GLU A 99 10.50 -12.64 25.58
C GLU A 99 11.03 -13.89 24.84
N ALA A 100 10.54 -14.16 23.64
CA ALA A 100 10.98 -15.26 22.78
C ALA A 100 12.04 -14.86 21.75
N GLY A 101 12.36 -13.57 21.62
CA GLY A 101 13.18 -12.98 20.58
C GLY A 101 14.61 -12.67 21.02
N PRO A 102 15.50 -12.36 20.07
CA PRO A 102 16.86 -11.92 20.42
C PRO A 102 16.91 -10.45 20.89
N ASP A 103 15.84 -9.69 20.67
CA ASP A 103 15.70 -8.28 21.03
C ASP A 103 14.24 -7.92 21.38
N ASP A 104 14.06 -6.75 21.99
CA ASP A 104 12.77 -6.22 22.44
C ASP A 104 12.32 -4.97 21.66
N TYR A 105 12.95 -4.66 20.52
CA TYR A 105 12.70 -3.41 19.80
C TYR A 105 11.23 -3.24 19.35
N GLY A 106 10.53 -4.31 19.00
CA GLY A 106 9.09 -4.25 18.70
C GLY A 106 8.25 -3.78 19.89
N SER A 107 8.59 -4.25 21.09
CA SER A 107 7.97 -3.79 22.34
C SER A 107 8.31 -2.32 22.64
N GLN A 108 9.56 -1.92 22.40
CA GLN A 108 9.97 -0.52 22.56
C GLN A 108 9.22 0.43 21.61
N VAL A 109 8.99 0.02 20.35
CA VAL A 109 8.19 0.80 19.38
C VAL A 109 6.76 0.97 19.88
N ALA A 110 6.10 -0.11 20.28
CA ALA A 110 4.73 -0.06 20.78
C ALA A 110 4.60 0.83 22.04
N GLN A 111 5.58 0.75 22.95
CA GLN A 111 5.65 1.59 24.14
C GLN A 111 5.91 3.07 23.80
N MET A 112 6.76 3.35 22.80
CA MET A 112 7.00 4.71 22.33
C MET A 112 5.73 5.32 21.74
N VAL A 113 5.00 4.58 20.89
CA VAL A 113 3.72 5.05 20.33
C VAL A 113 2.72 5.34 21.45
N LEU A 114 2.59 4.45 22.43
CA LEU A 114 1.72 4.68 23.58
C LEU A 114 2.12 5.96 24.34
N TYR A 115 3.42 6.13 24.62
CA TYR A 115 3.93 7.28 25.35
C TYR A 115 3.66 8.59 24.62
N ILE A 116 3.89 8.64 23.30
CA ILE A 116 3.58 9.82 22.47
C ILE A 116 2.09 10.13 22.52
N ARG A 117 1.22 9.11 22.46
CA ARG A 117 -0.24 9.32 22.50
C ARG A 117 -0.74 9.80 23.86
N GLU A 118 -0.09 9.41 24.95
CA GLU A 118 -0.45 9.83 26.31
C GLU A 118 0.14 11.19 26.70
N ASN A 119 1.33 11.55 26.18
CA ASN A 119 2.10 12.70 26.66
C ASN A 119 2.40 13.77 25.59
N GLY A 120 2.24 13.45 24.31
CA GLY A 120 2.51 14.36 23.19
C GLY A 120 4.01 14.57 22.87
N GLU A 121 4.90 13.78 23.45
CA GLU A 121 6.36 13.90 23.29
C GLU A 121 7.05 12.53 23.26
N TYR A 122 8.35 12.49 22.94
CA TYR A 122 9.14 11.26 22.95
C TYR A 122 9.61 10.90 24.36
N ASN A 123 9.60 9.60 24.67
CA ASN A 123 10.32 9.08 25.83
C ASN A 123 11.83 9.05 25.52
N ALA A 124 12.64 9.81 26.26
CA ALA A 124 14.07 9.95 25.98
C ALA A 124 14.84 8.60 25.95
N THR A 125 14.53 7.67 26.86
CA THR A 125 15.22 6.37 26.93
C THR A 125 14.90 5.50 25.74
N LEU A 126 13.61 5.38 25.39
CA LEU A 126 13.19 4.62 24.21
C LEU A 126 13.70 5.28 22.92
N PHE A 127 13.73 6.61 22.88
CA PHE A 127 14.21 7.37 21.71
C PHE A 127 15.68 7.06 21.44
N GLU A 128 16.53 7.15 22.46
CA GLU A 128 17.97 6.88 22.29
C GLU A 128 18.24 5.41 21.89
N SER A 129 17.52 4.44 22.46
CA SER A 129 17.69 3.03 22.11
C SER A 129 17.26 2.74 20.65
N LEU A 130 16.09 3.23 20.25
CA LEU A 130 15.61 3.06 18.88
C LEU A 130 16.44 3.86 17.86
N LYS A 131 16.98 5.01 18.25
CA LYS A 131 17.95 5.76 17.46
C LYS A 131 19.22 4.96 17.24
N GLU A 132 19.81 4.40 18.31
CA GLU A 132 21.02 3.57 18.20
C GLU A 132 20.81 2.41 17.21
N LEU A 133 19.68 1.72 17.30
CA LEU A 133 19.27 0.70 16.34
C LEU A 133 19.32 1.20 14.89
N LEU A 134 18.73 2.36 14.61
CA LEU A 134 18.72 2.96 13.27
C LEU A 134 20.14 3.32 12.80
N MET A 135 21.00 3.77 13.71
CA MET A 135 22.36 4.22 13.41
C MET A 135 23.32 3.05 13.13
N VAL A 136 23.17 1.91 13.80
CA VAL A 136 24.01 0.73 13.58
C VAL A 136 23.51 -0.18 12.45
N THR A 137 22.27 0.00 11.98
CA THR A 137 21.69 -0.83 10.92
C THR A 137 21.90 -0.17 9.56
N ASP A 138 22.52 -0.87 8.63
CA ASP A 138 22.68 -0.41 7.24
C ASP A 138 21.48 -0.76 6.36
N SER A 139 20.91 -1.94 6.52
CA SER A 139 19.81 -2.44 5.68
C SER A 139 18.48 -2.33 6.40
N TYR A 140 17.63 -1.38 6.00
CA TYR A 140 16.30 -1.22 6.59
C TYR A 140 15.28 -2.13 5.90
N THR A 141 14.60 -2.95 6.70
CA THR A 141 13.35 -3.62 6.31
C THR A 141 12.18 -2.74 6.74
N ILE A 142 10.93 -3.16 6.51
CA ILE A 142 9.76 -2.37 6.92
C ILE A 142 9.75 -2.05 8.42
N PHE A 143 10.38 -2.89 9.25
CA PHE A 143 10.54 -2.61 10.68
C PHE A 143 11.38 -1.35 10.93
N GLU A 144 12.61 -1.28 10.41
CA GLU A 144 13.44 -0.09 10.60
C GLU A 144 12.87 1.13 9.87
N LEU A 145 12.17 0.95 8.75
CA LEU A 145 11.44 2.04 8.09
C LEU A 145 10.34 2.62 9.00
N ASN A 146 9.58 1.78 9.71
CA ASN A 146 8.61 2.21 10.72
C ASN A 146 9.27 3.00 11.86
N VAL A 147 10.41 2.52 12.37
CA VAL A 147 11.18 3.21 13.42
C VAL A 147 11.71 4.55 12.89
N ALA A 148 12.23 4.59 11.67
CA ALA A 148 12.73 5.80 11.03
C ALA A 148 11.61 6.86 10.90
N GLY A 149 10.44 6.47 10.39
CA GLY A 149 9.28 7.35 10.31
C GLY A 149 8.81 7.86 11.67
N LEU A 150 8.83 7.00 12.70
CA LEU A 150 8.46 7.36 14.08
C LEU A 150 9.40 8.41 14.69
N LEU A 151 10.71 8.27 14.48
CA LEU A 151 11.73 9.14 15.09
C LEU A 151 12.09 10.37 14.23
N ALA A 152 11.69 10.39 12.96
CA ALA A 152 12.08 11.38 11.95
C ALA A 152 12.05 12.84 12.45
N TYR A 153 11.01 13.22 13.19
CA TYR A 153 10.86 14.57 13.73
C TYR A 153 11.96 14.91 14.75
N GLY A 154 12.25 14.00 15.68
CA GLY A 154 13.17 14.22 16.80
C GLY A 154 14.67 14.14 16.45
N LEU A 155 15.04 13.54 15.33
CA LEU A 155 16.45 13.42 14.92
C LEU A 155 17.08 14.78 14.60
N THR A 156 18.34 14.98 14.95
CA THR A 156 19.12 16.13 14.47
C THR A 156 19.34 16.06 12.96
N PRO A 157 19.70 17.16 12.26
CA PRO A 157 19.99 17.11 10.84
C PRO A 157 21.06 16.05 10.48
N GLU A 158 22.14 15.97 11.24
CA GLU A 158 23.23 15.02 10.98
C GLU A 158 22.78 13.55 11.13
N GLU A 159 22.05 13.24 12.20
CA GLU A 159 21.49 11.90 12.42
C GLU A 159 20.43 11.57 11.35
N PHE A 160 19.54 12.51 11.05
CA PHE A 160 18.51 12.35 10.03
C PHE A 160 19.10 12.11 8.66
N MET A 161 20.21 12.76 8.30
CA MET A 161 20.89 12.56 7.02
C MET A 161 21.27 11.10 6.81
N ILE A 162 21.82 10.45 7.84
CA ILE A 162 22.21 9.04 7.79
C ILE A 162 20.97 8.14 7.64
N VAL A 163 19.94 8.38 8.45
CA VAL A 163 18.69 7.60 8.42
C VAL A 163 17.96 7.77 7.08
N TYR A 164 17.89 8.99 6.54
CA TYR A 164 17.21 9.30 5.29
C TYR A 164 17.89 8.66 4.07
N GLN A 165 19.24 8.58 4.05
CA GLN A 165 19.96 7.84 3.01
C GLN A 165 19.60 6.35 3.00
N ARG A 166 19.51 5.74 4.20
CA ARG A 166 19.13 4.33 4.36
C ARG A 166 17.68 4.11 3.97
N PHE A 167 16.77 5.01 4.38
CA PHE A 167 15.38 5.04 3.94
C PHE A 167 15.27 5.07 2.41
N ALA A 168 15.89 6.07 1.75
CA ALA A 168 15.76 6.28 0.32
C ALA A 168 16.29 5.07 -0.50
N ARG A 169 17.31 4.38 0.00
CA ARG A 169 17.79 3.14 -0.60
C ARG A 169 16.81 1.98 -0.39
N SER A 170 16.37 1.76 0.84
CA SER A 170 15.56 0.59 1.21
C SER A 170 14.11 0.65 0.72
N ILE A 171 13.52 1.84 0.62
CA ILE A 171 12.11 2.00 0.24
C ILE A 171 11.82 1.48 -1.18
N THR A 172 12.85 1.42 -2.03
CA THR A 172 12.77 0.88 -3.40
C THR A 172 12.40 -0.60 -3.46
N MET A 173 12.58 -1.35 -2.36
CA MET A 173 12.10 -2.75 -2.25
C MET A 173 10.58 -2.86 -2.42
N PHE A 174 9.84 -1.78 -2.16
CA PHE A 174 8.39 -1.72 -2.18
C PHE A 174 7.82 -1.14 -3.49
N ASN A 175 8.61 -1.00 -4.55
CA ASN A 175 8.15 -0.43 -5.83
C ASN A 175 6.92 -1.14 -6.43
N THR A 176 6.80 -2.45 -6.24
CA THR A 176 5.73 -3.30 -6.80
C THR A 176 4.69 -3.73 -5.75
N PHE A 177 4.88 -3.34 -4.50
CA PHE A 177 3.98 -3.64 -3.38
C PHE A 177 4.09 -2.51 -2.35
N LEU A 178 3.10 -1.61 -2.37
CA LEU A 178 3.05 -0.43 -1.49
C LEU A 178 1.97 -0.60 -0.43
N PRO A 179 2.27 -1.22 0.73
CA PRO A 179 1.33 -1.22 1.84
C PRO A 179 1.16 0.21 2.36
N ILE A 180 0.00 0.52 2.94
CA ILE A 180 -0.35 1.86 3.44
C ILE A 180 0.69 2.42 4.45
N ASP A 181 1.36 1.53 5.18
CA ASP A 181 2.43 1.90 6.10
C ASP A 181 3.61 2.56 5.39
N VAL A 182 3.97 2.08 4.20
CA VAL A 182 5.04 2.66 3.38
C VAL A 182 4.69 4.08 2.97
N TRP A 183 3.43 4.37 2.65
CA TRP A 183 2.98 5.73 2.38
C TRP A 183 3.17 6.63 3.59
N GLY A 184 2.70 6.21 4.78
CA GLY A 184 2.80 7.02 5.99
C GLY A 184 4.25 7.30 6.39
N ILE A 185 5.12 6.29 6.29
CA ILE A 185 6.56 6.43 6.53
C ILE A 185 7.18 7.39 5.51
N ALA A 186 6.93 7.19 4.21
CA ALA A 186 7.50 8.03 3.16
C ALA A 186 7.10 9.50 3.33
N MET A 187 5.83 9.76 3.66
CA MET A 187 5.35 11.12 3.95
C MET A 187 6.11 11.75 5.13
N GLN A 188 6.26 11.05 6.26
CA GLN A 188 7.01 11.56 7.41
C GLN A 188 8.47 11.86 7.04
N MET A 189 9.13 10.94 6.35
CA MET A 189 10.54 11.09 5.97
C MET A 189 10.75 12.25 5.00
N HIS A 190 9.95 12.36 3.94
CA HIS A 190 10.10 13.44 2.96
C HIS A 190 9.75 14.81 3.55
N VAL A 191 8.71 14.91 4.37
CA VAL A 191 8.36 16.15 5.07
C VAL A 191 9.52 16.62 5.94
N GLN A 192 10.11 15.72 6.72
CA GLN A 192 11.23 16.06 7.60
C GLN A 192 12.51 16.40 6.83
N ALA A 193 12.78 15.74 5.70
CA ALA A 193 13.89 16.10 4.83
C ALA A 193 13.75 17.55 4.32
N ILE A 194 12.56 17.92 3.85
CA ILE A 194 12.26 19.29 3.41
C ILE A 194 12.45 20.28 4.57
N LYS A 195 11.85 20.02 5.74
CA LYS A 195 11.97 20.93 6.90
C LYS A 195 13.42 21.14 7.32
N LYS A 196 14.19 20.06 7.46
CA LYS A 196 15.55 20.09 8.03
C LYS A 196 16.61 20.62 7.06
N PHE A 197 16.44 20.43 5.75
CA PHE A 197 17.49 20.73 4.77
C PHE A 197 17.09 21.75 3.71
N LEU A 198 15.80 21.92 3.43
CA LEU A 198 15.31 22.85 2.41
C LEU A 198 14.70 24.10 3.04
N ILE A 199 14.04 24.00 4.20
CA ILE A 199 13.47 25.17 4.89
C ILE A 199 14.49 25.81 5.83
N ASP A 200 15.35 25.05 6.51
CA ASP A 200 16.41 25.63 7.35
C ASP A 200 17.62 26.09 6.50
N PRO A 201 17.90 27.41 6.39
CA PRO A 201 19.00 27.92 5.57
C PRO A 201 20.38 27.36 5.95
N LYS A 202 20.59 26.94 7.20
CA LYS A 202 21.89 26.46 7.68
C LYS A 202 22.34 25.16 7.02
N ASN A 203 21.40 24.33 6.58
CA ASN A 203 21.66 23.00 6.04
C ASN A 203 21.45 22.94 4.52
N ARG A 204 21.09 24.07 3.90
CA ARG A 204 20.86 24.15 2.45
C ARG A 204 22.18 24.10 1.70
N ASN A 205 22.20 23.26 0.67
CA ASN A 205 23.20 23.25 -0.38
C ASN A 205 22.66 22.45 -1.56
N ARG A 206 23.39 22.51 -2.68
CA ARG A 206 23.04 21.86 -3.94
C ARG A 206 22.92 20.36 -3.81
N GLU A 207 23.88 19.72 -3.14
CA GLU A 207 23.95 18.26 -2.99
C GLU A 207 22.76 17.74 -2.18
N ASN A 208 22.46 18.38 -1.05
CA ASN A 208 21.31 18.07 -0.21
C ASN A 208 20.00 18.29 -0.96
N THR A 209 19.88 19.43 -1.66
CA THR A 209 18.69 19.76 -2.43
C THR A 209 18.44 18.71 -3.51
N ARG A 210 19.45 18.39 -4.32
CA ARG A 210 19.33 17.38 -5.38
C ARG A 210 18.95 16.03 -4.84
N PHE A 211 19.64 15.53 -3.81
CA PHE A 211 19.34 14.23 -3.23
C PHE A 211 17.89 14.14 -2.74
N ILE A 212 17.40 15.17 -2.04
CA ILE A 212 16.03 15.19 -1.50
C ILE A 212 15.00 15.24 -2.63
N LEU A 213 15.20 16.12 -3.62
CA LEU A 213 14.30 16.22 -4.76
C LEU A 213 14.26 14.92 -5.56
N GLU A 214 15.42 14.32 -5.84
CA GLU A 214 15.51 13.05 -6.57
C GLU A 214 14.89 11.90 -5.77
N ALA A 215 15.08 11.84 -4.45
CA ALA A 215 14.43 10.85 -3.60
C ALA A 215 12.90 10.99 -3.61
N ILE A 216 12.36 12.21 -3.52
CA ILE A 216 10.90 12.47 -3.60
C ILE A 216 10.36 12.11 -4.99
N ILE A 217 11.09 12.48 -6.05
CA ILE A 217 10.67 12.24 -7.43
C ILE A 217 10.59 10.74 -7.74
N ASN A 218 11.55 9.97 -7.23
CA ASN A 218 11.64 8.53 -7.43
C ASN A 218 10.91 7.70 -6.35
N GLN A 219 10.29 8.34 -5.36
CA GLN A 219 9.53 7.64 -4.32
C GLN A 219 8.37 6.86 -4.96
N PRO A 220 8.22 5.55 -4.71
CA PRO A 220 7.08 4.77 -5.18
C PRO A 220 5.73 5.35 -4.73
N ALA A 221 4.76 5.35 -5.64
CA ALA A 221 3.40 5.86 -5.38
C ALA A 221 2.36 5.10 -6.23
N THR A 222 1.22 4.80 -5.62
CA THR A 222 0.00 4.21 -6.19
C THR A 222 -1.05 5.28 -6.49
N ASP A 223 -2.21 4.90 -7.00
CA ASP A 223 -3.29 5.84 -7.35
C ASP A 223 -3.86 6.61 -6.15
N ASP A 224 -3.85 5.99 -4.98
CA ASP A 224 -4.35 6.48 -3.69
C ASP A 224 -3.34 7.33 -2.87
N THR A 225 -2.04 7.34 -3.21
CA THR A 225 -1.02 8.10 -2.46
C THR A 225 -0.85 9.55 -2.95
N VAL A 226 -1.94 10.30 -2.87
CA VAL A 226 -2.08 11.67 -3.36
C VAL A 226 -1.00 12.63 -2.85
N GLU A 227 -0.75 12.63 -1.55
CA GLU A 227 0.18 13.56 -0.91
C GLU A 227 1.60 13.39 -1.45
N LEU A 228 2.03 12.13 -1.67
CA LEU A 228 3.33 11.83 -2.27
C LEU A 228 3.39 12.35 -3.70
N LYS A 229 2.29 12.28 -4.46
CA LYS A 229 2.22 12.83 -5.82
C LYS A 229 2.24 14.36 -5.83
N ILE A 230 1.57 15.01 -4.88
CA ILE A 230 1.63 16.47 -4.69
C ILE A 230 3.06 16.91 -4.34
N LEU A 231 3.72 16.21 -3.40
CA LEU A 231 5.13 16.44 -3.07
C LEU A 231 6.03 16.23 -4.28
N ARG A 232 5.83 15.16 -5.03
CA ARG A 232 6.55 14.88 -6.28
C ARG A 232 6.39 16.04 -7.27
N ARG A 233 5.19 16.55 -7.44
CA ARG A 233 4.92 17.67 -8.35
C ARG A 233 5.66 18.94 -7.93
N LEU A 234 5.63 19.27 -6.63
CA LEU A 234 6.39 20.37 -6.07
C LEU A 234 7.91 20.18 -6.27
N ALA A 235 8.43 18.98 -5.99
CA ALA A 235 9.84 18.68 -6.17
C ALA A 235 10.30 18.80 -7.63
N MET A 236 9.46 18.37 -8.58
CA MET A 236 9.71 18.57 -10.01
C MET A 236 9.79 20.05 -10.37
N PHE A 237 8.91 20.91 -9.83
CA PHE A 237 8.99 22.35 -10.11
C PHE A 237 10.29 22.97 -9.63
N VAL A 238 10.76 22.61 -8.43
CA VAL A 238 12.04 23.10 -7.88
C VAL A 238 13.22 22.61 -8.72
N ARG A 239 13.20 21.34 -9.15
CA ARG A 239 14.24 20.76 -10.02
C ARG A 239 14.26 21.41 -11.41
N ASP A 240 13.10 21.61 -12.02
CA ASP A 240 12.98 22.18 -13.37
C ASP A 240 13.43 23.66 -13.39
N ASP A 241 13.29 24.38 -12.27
CA ASP A 241 13.86 25.73 -12.11
C ASP A 241 15.40 25.72 -12.02
N GLU A 242 16.03 24.66 -11.49
CA GLU A 242 17.49 24.50 -11.51
C GLU A 242 18.01 24.39 -12.95
N MET A 243 17.27 23.69 -13.81
CA MET A 243 17.64 23.43 -15.20
C MET A 243 17.45 24.66 -16.12
N LEU A 244 16.93 25.79 -15.61
CA LEU A 244 16.78 27.08 -16.31
C LEU A 244 15.94 27.06 -17.61
N GLU A 245 15.02 26.10 -17.77
CA GLU A 245 14.41 25.84 -19.09
C GLU A 245 12.89 26.03 -19.22
N ASN A 246 12.16 26.42 -18.16
CA ASN A 246 10.70 26.57 -18.27
C ASN A 246 10.20 28.02 -18.01
N PRO A 247 9.97 28.84 -19.06
CA PRO A 247 9.44 30.19 -18.90
C PRO A 247 8.01 30.24 -18.36
N ALA A 248 7.29 29.11 -18.33
CA ALA A 248 5.94 29.00 -17.79
C ALA A 248 5.91 28.48 -16.34
N LEU A 249 7.06 28.28 -15.69
CA LEU A 249 7.13 27.65 -14.36
C LEU A 249 6.31 28.41 -13.31
N ASP A 250 6.44 29.73 -13.25
CA ASP A 250 5.71 30.54 -12.26
C ASP A 250 4.19 30.45 -12.44
N ASP A 251 3.71 30.40 -13.69
CA ASP A 251 2.28 30.20 -14.00
C ASP A 251 1.82 28.78 -13.64
N LEU A 252 2.64 27.76 -13.89
CA LEU A 252 2.35 26.37 -13.53
C LEU A 252 2.28 26.19 -12.01
N VAL A 253 3.22 26.77 -11.26
CA VAL A 253 3.22 26.70 -9.80
C VAL A 253 2.06 27.50 -9.22
N LYS A 254 1.73 28.65 -9.79
CA LYS A 254 0.53 29.40 -9.39
C LYS A 254 -0.73 28.57 -9.58
N ALA A 255 -0.93 27.96 -10.76
CA ALA A 255 -2.07 27.09 -11.00
C ALA A 255 -2.12 25.91 -10.02
N PHE A 256 -0.97 25.32 -9.69
CA PHE A 256 -0.84 24.27 -8.69
C PHE A 256 -1.24 24.74 -7.28
N LEU A 257 -0.76 25.90 -6.82
CA LEU A 257 -1.10 26.43 -5.50
C LEU A 257 -2.56 26.86 -5.42
N ASP A 258 -3.09 27.48 -6.48
CA ASP A 258 -4.50 27.87 -6.56
C ASP A 258 -5.41 26.63 -6.54
N ALA A 259 -5.00 25.53 -7.19
CA ALA A 259 -5.71 24.25 -7.12
C ALA A 259 -5.63 23.64 -5.71
N ALA A 260 -4.47 23.70 -5.06
CA ALA A 260 -4.30 23.21 -3.70
C ALA A 260 -5.21 23.97 -2.71
N GLU A 261 -5.37 25.27 -2.89
CA GLU A 261 -6.29 26.09 -2.08
C GLU A 261 -7.76 25.71 -2.30
N ARG A 262 -8.19 25.58 -3.57
CA ARG A 262 -9.58 25.17 -3.90
C ARG A 262 -9.93 23.80 -3.33
N GLU A 263 -9.00 22.86 -3.42
CA GLU A 263 -9.17 21.49 -2.91
C GLU A 263 -8.84 21.34 -1.42
N GLN A 264 -8.54 22.44 -0.71
CA GLN A 264 -8.20 22.46 0.72
C GLN A 264 -6.98 21.58 1.09
N THR A 265 -6.03 21.45 0.17
CA THR A 265 -4.81 20.63 0.29
C THR A 265 -3.52 21.45 0.34
N SER A 266 -3.60 22.75 0.66
CA SER A 266 -2.43 23.62 0.79
C SER A 266 -1.44 23.18 1.88
N VAL A 267 -1.88 22.34 2.81
CA VAL A 267 -1.04 21.72 3.84
C VAL A 267 -1.07 20.21 3.65
N ILE A 268 0.10 19.58 3.56
CA ILE A 268 0.24 18.14 3.36
C ILE A 268 1.19 17.51 4.39
N GLY A 269 0.88 16.30 4.84
CA GLY A 269 1.68 15.58 5.83
C GLY A 269 0.82 14.85 6.84
N ILE A 270 1.47 14.22 7.81
CA ILE A 270 0.82 13.45 8.88
C ILE A 270 1.31 14.03 10.19
N ALA A 271 0.40 14.34 11.13
CA ALA A 271 0.77 14.90 12.42
C ALA A 271 1.88 14.07 13.11
N PRO A 272 2.88 14.70 13.73
CA PRO A 272 3.05 16.15 13.95
C PRO A 272 3.77 16.89 12.79
N SER A 273 3.99 16.23 11.66
CA SER A 273 4.82 16.73 10.56
C SER A 273 3.96 17.11 9.34
N ASP A 274 3.77 18.41 9.15
CA ASP A 274 3.02 18.99 8.02
C ASP A 274 3.85 19.96 7.17
N LEU A 275 3.44 20.23 5.94
CA LEU A 275 4.11 21.14 5.03
C LEU A 275 3.10 22.06 4.37
N ASN A 276 3.30 23.36 4.54
CA ASN A 276 2.54 24.37 3.82
C ASN A 276 3.18 24.61 2.44
N LEU A 277 2.48 24.19 1.38
CA LEU A 277 2.95 24.24 0.00
C LEU A 277 3.29 25.68 -0.45
N PRO A 278 2.41 26.69 -0.26
CA PRO A 278 2.76 28.09 -0.56
C PRO A 278 4.03 28.57 0.14
N LEU A 279 4.17 28.26 1.44
CA LEU A 279 5.32 28.69 2.23
C LEU A 279 6.63 28.10 1.72
N ILE A 280 6.64 26.82 1.33
CA ILE A 280 7.84 26.19 0.76
C ILE A 280 8.23 26.89 -0.53
N TRP A 281 7.27 27.11 -1.44
CA TRP A 281 7.55 27.77 -2.70
C TRP A 281 8.05 29.21 -2.50
N GLN A 282 7.41 29.97 -1.59
CA GLN A 282 7.84 31.31 -1.24
C GLN A 282 9.27 31.33 -0.68
N THR A 283 9.59 30.39 0.22
CA THR A 283 10.92 30.25 0.82
C THR A 283 11.96 29.94 -0.25
N TYR A 284 11.67 28.98 -1.12
CA TYR A 284 12.51 28.63 -2.25
C TYR A 284 12.78 29.83 -3.15
N ARG A 285 11.74 30.58 -3.54
CA ARG A 285 11.88 31.73 -4.45
C ARG A 285 12.63 32.89 -3.83
N ALA A 286 12.42 33.18 -2.55
CA ALA A 286 13.09 34.27 -1.85
C ALA A 286 14.60 34.02 -1.72
N GLU A 287 15.01 32.77 -1.54
CA GLU A 287 16.41 32.40 -1.25
C GLU A 287 16.96 31.41 -2.29
N ARG A 288 16.48 31.50 -3.54
CA ARG A 288 16.76 30.55 -4.63
C ARG A 288 18.24 30.19 -4.77
N GLU A 289 19.12 31.18 -4.71
CA GLU A 289 20.55 30.95 -4.87
C GLU A 289 21.14 30.07 -3.76
N SER A 290 20.62 30.14 -2.52
CA SER A 290 21.13 29.34 -1.40
C SER A 290 20.93 27.83 -1.59
N PHE A 291 19.92 27.42 -2.36
CA PHE A 291 19.62 26.00 -2.63
C PHE A 291 20.65 25.36 -3.55
N TRP A 292 21.30 26.16 -4.39
CA TRP A 292 22.14 25.68 -5.49
C TRP A 292 23.62 26.01 -5.28
N GLN A 293 23.98 26.52 -4.10
CA GLN A 293 25.37 26.66 -3.69
C GLN A 293 25.99 25.30 -3.35
N PRO A 294 27.22 25.01 -3.82
CA PRO A 294 27.94 23.80 -3.41
C PRO A 294 28.10 23.74 -1.89
N ALA A 295 28.05 22.55 -1.32
CA ALA A 295 28.32 22.36 0.10
C ALA A 295 29.73 22.88 0.47
N GLU A 296 29.82 23.72 1.50
CA GLU A 296 31.10 24.22 2.02
C GLU A 296 31.82 23.19 2.91
N THR A 297 31.10 22.18 3.38
CA THR A 297 31.60 21.14 4.27
C THR A 297 31.40 19.76 3.65
N THR A 298 32.01 18.73 4.20
CA THR A 298 31.76 17.34 3.83
C THR A 298 30.43 16.79 4.37
N ASN A 299 29.66 17.60 5.12
CA ASN A 299 28.40 17.19 5.72
C ASN A 299 27.25 17.42 4.74
N HIS A 300 27.20 16.61 3.68
CA HIS A 300 26.14 16.63 2.69
C HIS A 300 25.71 15.21 2.30
N PHE A 301 24.51 15.09 1.73
CA PHE A 301 24.05 13.85 1.12
C PHE A 301 24.94 13.48 -0.08
N PRO A 302 25.17 12.18 -0.33
CA PRO A 302 25.79 11.75 -1.59
C PRO A 302 24.88 12.09 -2.77
N ILE A 303 25.39 11.96 -3.99
CA ILE A 303 24.54 12.04 -5.19
C ILE A 303 23.55 10.88 -5.15
N TYR A 304 22.28 11.15 -5.49
CA TYR A 304 21.27 10.11 -5.58
C TYR A 304 21.62 9.19 -6.75
N ALA A 305 22.04 7.97 -6.45
CA ALA A 305 22.07 6.91 -7.45
C ALA A 305 20.65 6.35 -7.50
N ALA A 306 19.90 6.67 -8.57
CA ALA A 306 18.60 6.06 -8.78
C ALA A 306 18.76 4.54 -8.70
N GLY A 307 18.13 3.93 -7.69
CA GLY A 307 18.00 2.48 -7.62
C GLY A 307 17.31 2.07 -8.92
N THR A 308 17.94 1.20 -9.70
CA THR A 308 17.32 0.64 -10.91
C THR A 308 15.92 0.17 -10.56
N GLU A 309 14.93 0.53 -11.38
CA GLU A 309 13.49 0.21 -11.28
C GLU A 309 13.18 -1.31 -11.19
N VAL A 310 14.20 -2.15 -11.06
CA VAL A 310 14.19 -3.59 -10.99
C VAL A 310 13.96 -4.02 -9.53
N PRO A 311 13.11 -5.03 -9.27
CA PRO A 311 12.90 -5.59 -7.94
C PRO A 311 14.23 -5.96 -7.27
N TYR A 312 14.41 -5.50 -6.02
CA TYR A 312 15.69 -5.62 -5.30
C TYR A 312 16.07 -7.08 -4.99
N PHE A 313 15.08 -7.99 -4.91
CA PHE A 313 15.31 -9.40 -4.56
C PHE A 313 14.47 -10.38 -5.40
N GLU A 314 15.12 -11.09 -6.32
CA GLU A 314 14.48 -12.14 -7.14
C GLU A 314 14.05 -13.39 -6.34
N HIS A 315 14.51 -13.56 -5.10
CA HIS A 315 14.09 -14.65 -4.21
C HIS A 315 14.46 -14.38 -2.74
N PHE A 316 13.80 -15.08 -1.82
CA PHE A 316 13.99 -14.95 -0.37
C PHE A 316 15.44 -15.14 0.11
N GLY A 317 16.19 -16.05 -0.51
CA GLY A 317 17.62 -16.26 -0.19
C GLY A 317 18.47 -14.98 -0.29
N LYS A 318 18.26 -14.15 -1.32
CA LYS A 318 18.97 -12.86 -1.47
C LYS A 318 18.52 -11.84 -0.42
N LEU A 319 17.22 -11.79 -0.11
CA LEU A 319 16.69 -10.96 0.97
C LEU A 319 17.39 -11.32 2.29
N PHE A 320 17.37 -12.60 2.69
CA PHE A 320 17.99 -13.02 3.95
C PHE A 320 19.47 -12.68 4.01
N GLN A 321 20.22 -12.91 2.93
CA GLN A 321 21.63 -12.56 2.87
C GLN A 321 21.85 -11.05 3.08
N TRP A 322 21.07 -10.21 2.39
CA TRP A 322 21.18 -8.76 2.50
C TRP A 322 20.83 -8.24 3.90
N VAL A 323 19.77 -8.80 4.51
CA VAL A 323 19.34 -8.43 5.86
C VAL A 323 20.36 -8.86 6.91
N VAL A 324 20.85 -10.11 6.85
CA VAL A 324 21.86 -10.61 7.79
C VAL A 324 23.12 -9.74 7.75
N GLN A 325 23.57 -9.37 6.55
CA GLN A 325 24.76 -8.52 6.38
C GLN A 325 24.53 -7.10 6.90
N GLY A 326 23.44 -6.45 6.48
CA GLY A 326 23.21 -5.04 6.80
C GLY A 326 22.62 -4.77 8.19
N LYS A 327 22.05 -5.78 8.86
CA LYS A 327 21.69 -5.70 10.29
C LYS A 327 22.79 -6.24 11.20
N HIS A 328 23.92 -6.66 10.64
CA HIS A 328 25.07 -7.25 11.35
C HIS A 328 24.70 -8.42 12.26
N ILE A 329 23.72 -9.24 11.84
CA ILE A 329 23.27 -10.39 12.62
C ILE A 329 24.33 -11.49 12.54
N THR A 330 24.82 -11.93 13.70
CA THR A 330 25.82 -12.99 13.76
C THR A 330 25.18 -14.36 13.53
N THR A 331 25.92 -15.25 12.86
CA THR A 331 25.51 -16.65 12.66
C THR A 331 25.18 -17.36 13.96
N ALA A 332 25.95 -17.08 15.03
CA ALA A 332 25.69 -17.60 16.37
C ALA A 332 24.33 -17.18 16.96
N THR A 333 23.79 -16.02 16.56
CA THR A 333 22.45 -15.58 16.98
C THR A 333 21.37 -16.39 16.26
N ILE A 334 21.57 -16.68 14.98
CA ILE A 334 20.65 -17.48 14.18
C ILE A 334 20.66 -18.95 14.63
N ASP A 335 21.86 -19.51 14.87
CA ASP A 335 22.03 -20.87 15.41
C ASP A 335 21.33 -21.03 16.76
N ARG A 336 21.51 -20.06 17.68
CA ARG A 336 20.85 -20.06 18.99
C ARG A 336 19.33 -19.98 18.89
N ALA A 337 18.80 -19.32 17.86
CA ALA A 337 17.37 -19.20 17.63
C ALA A 337 16.74 -20.49 17.05
N GLY A 338 17.56 -21.46 16.61
CA GLY A 338 17.12 -22.77 16.16
C GLY A 338 17.32 -23.06 14.66
N VAL A 339 17.87 -22.10 13.89
CA VAL A 339 18.15 -22.31 12.46
C VAL A 339 19.65 -22.45 12.24
N SER A 340 20.10 -23.63 11.81
CA SER A 340 21.54 -23.84 11.60
C SER A 340 22.10 -22.95 10.48
N THR A 341 23.29 -22.40 10.71
CA THR A 341 24.05 -21.59 9.75
C THR A 341 24.26 -22.31 8.42
N TYR A 342 24.51 -23.63 8.47
CA TYR A 342 24.62 -24.46 7.27
C TYR A 342 23.33 -24.43 6.43
N LYS A 343 22.16 -24.58 7.08
CA LYS A 343 20.86 -24.54 6.41
C LYS A 343 20.59 -23.16 5.81
N LEU A 344 20.85 -22.08 6.56
CA LEU A 344 20.71 -20.70 6.07
C LEU A 344 21.59 -20.43 4.84
N TYR A 345 22.85 -20.82 4.86
CA TYR A 345 23.76 -20.61 3.73
C TYR A 345 23.37 -21.40 2.49
N ARG A 346 22.78 -22.59 2.64
CA ARG A 346 22.19 -23.29 1.50
C ARG A 346 20.91 -22.60 1.02
N ALA A 347 20.08 -22.10 1.93
CA ALA A 347 18.88 -21.34 1.61
C ALA A 347 19.13 -20.05 0.83
N TYR A 348 20.33 -19.46 0.94
CA TYR A 348 20.73 -18.33 0.09
C TYR A 348 20.74 -18.68 -1.41
N LYS A 349 20.97 -19.94 -1.76
CA LYS A 349 20.96 -20.43 -3.15
C LYS A 349 19.68 -21.18 -3.51
N ASP A 350 19.08 -21.84 -2.53
CA ASP A 350 17.91 -22.70 -2.69
C ASP A 350 16.93 -22.46 -1.53
N PRO A 351 16.05 -21.44 -1.63
CA PRO A 351 15.14 -21.06 -0.55
C PRO A 351 14.13 -22.16 -0.18
N ASP A 352 13.94 -23.17 -1.05
CA ASP A 352 13.04 -24.32 -0.82
C ASP A 352 13.51 -25.20 0.35
N LEU A 353 14.76 -25.03 0.80
CA LEU A 353 15.32 -25.71 1.97
C LEU A 353 14.79 -25.18 3.30
N LEU A 354 14.19 -23.99 3.31
CA LEU A 354 13.55 -23.44 4.51
C LEU A 354 12.15 -24.02 4.66
N ARG A 355 11.81 -24.36 5.90
CA ARG A 355 10.47 -24.78 6.32
C ARG A 355 9.73 -23.60 6.94
N SER A 356 8.41 -23.74 7.09
CA SER A 356 7.54 -22.75 7.74
C SER A 356 8.07 -22.29 9.11
N ASP A 357 8.64 -23.21 9.88
CA ASP A 357 9.11 -22.94 11.24
C ASP A 357 10.43 -22.16 11.23
N ASP A 358 11.34 -22.51 10.30
CA ASP A 358 12.56 -21.72 10.09
C ASP A 358 12.21 -20.29 9.69
N MET A 359 11.20 -20.11 8.84
CA MET A 359 10.75 -18.78 8.40
C MET A 359 10.27 -17.96 9.60
N THR A 360 9.46 -18.54 10.48
CA THR A 360 8.97 -17.86 11.68
C THR A 360 10.12 -17.44 12.61
N VAL A 361 11.12 -18.33 12.78
CA VAL A 361 12.33 -18.03 13.56
C VAL A 361 13.16 -16.92 12.90
N LEU A 362 13.38 -17.01 11.59
CA LEU A 362 14.15 -16.04 10.83
C LEU A 362 13.48 -14.67 10.81
N MET A 363 12.16 -14.59 10.63
CA MET A 363 11.43 -13.31 10.69
C MET A 363 11.67 -12.60 12.02
N ARG A 364 11.61 -13.34 13.13
CA ARG A 364 11.90 -12.80 14.46
C ARG A 364 13.34 -12.32 14.59
N VAL A 365 14.32 -13.14 14.21
CA VAL A 365 15.75 -12.82 14.38
C VAL A 365 16.21 -11.70 13.46
N LEU A 366 15.63 -11.63 12.27
CA LEU A 366 15.97 -10.65 11.24
C LEU A 366 15.09 -9.40 11.29
N ARG A 367 14.13 -9.34 12.24
CA ARG A 367 13.13 -8.27 12.35
C ARG A 367 12.40 -8.02 11.02
N LEU A 368 11.90 -9.09 10.42
CA LEU A 368 11.05 -9.03 9.23
C LEU A 368 9.59 -8.99 9.65
N LEU A 369 8.82 -8.11 9.01
CA LEU A 369 7.36 -8.18 9.07
C LEU A 369 6.83 -8.92 7.83
N PRO A 370 5.59 -9.41 7.85
CA PRO A 370 4.99 -10.13 6.72
C PRO A 370 5.03 -9.33 5.41
N ALA A 371 4.89 -8.00 5.48
CA ALA A 371 5.00 -7.10 4.34
C ALA A 371 6.37 -7.15 3.63
N ASP A 372 7.46 -7.47 4.33
CA ASP A 372 8.78 -7.68 3.69
C ASP A 372 8.76 -8.94 2.81
N LEU A 373 8.03 -9.98 3.24
CA LEU A 373 7.89 -11.21 2.48
C LEU A 373 6.95 -11.02 1.28
N ASP A 374 5.85 -10.31 1.49
CA ASP A 374 4.92 -9.94 0.42
C ASP A 374 5.64 -9.13 -0.66
N ALA A 375 6.43 -8.12 -0.28
CA ALA A 375 7.24 -7.36 -1.24
C ALA A 375 8.12 -8.29 -2.10
N VAL A 376 8.78 -9.29 -1.51
CA VAL A 376 9.57 -10.26 -2.29
C VAL A 376 8.69 -11.07 -3.25
N VAL A 377 7.55 -11.62 -2.80
CA VAL A 377 6.64 -12.39 -3.67
C VAL A 377 6.13 -11.54 -4.84
N TYR A 378 5.73 -10.29 -4.56
CA TYR A 378 5.30 -9.31 -5.55
C TYR A 378 6.46 -8.71 -6.36
N SER A 379 7.70 -9.13 -6.14
CA SER A 379 8.88 -8.67 -6.87
C SER A 379 9.46 -9.76 -7.78
N GLN A 380 8.99 -11.00 -7.68
CA GLN A 380 9.49 -12.11 -8.48
C GLN A 380 9.05 -11.95 -9.95
N TYR A 381 9.96 -11.39 -10.75
CA TYR A 381 9.86 -11.36 -12.20
C TYR A 381 9.84 -12.80 -12.74
N ILE A 382 8.93 -13.05 -13.67
CA ILE A 382 8.56 -14.39 -14.07
C ILE A 382 9.56 -15.05 -14.99
N ASP A 383 9.92 -16.27 -14.60
CA ASP A 383 10.54 -17.24 -15.46
C ASP A 383 9.52 -17.74 -16.50
N THR A 384 9.53 -17.12 -17.67
CA THR A 384 8.74 -17.53 -18.84
C THR A 384 9.07 -18.93 -19.37
N THR A 385 10.11 -19.60 -18.84
CA THR A 385 10.46 -20.98 -19.23
C THR A 385 9.70 -22.03 -18.42
N HIS A 386 9.15 -21.66 -17.26
CA HIS A 386 8.36 -22.53 -16.40
C HIS A 386 6.91 -22.02 -16.42
N THR A 387 5.96 -22.93 -16.59
CA THR A 387 4.52 -22.70 -16.78
C THR A 387 3.78 -22.04 -15.61
N THR A 388 4.48 -21.37 -14.71
CA THR A 388 3.95 -20.94 -13.42
C THR A 388 4.28 -19.48 -13.23
N TRP A 389 3.20 -18.71 -13.07
CA TRP A 389 3.12 -17.32 -12.65
C TRP A 389 3.21 -16.31 -13.81
N VAL A 390 2.20 -15.46 -13.97
CA VAL A 390 2.30 -14.16 -14.64
C VAL A 390 1.91 -13.13 -13.57
N GLN A 391 2.71 -12.09 -13.38
CA GLN A 391 2.51 -11.11 -12.33
C GLN A 391 1.84 -9.96 -13.03
N TYR A 392 0.56 -9.86 -12.73
CA TYR A 392 -0.29 -8.85 -13.25
C TYR A 392 -0.18 -7.66 -12.29
N VAL A 393 0.44 -6.58 -12.76
CA VAL A 393 0.48 -5.31 -12.04
C VAL A 393 -0.22 -4.28 -12.93
N PRO A 394 -1.53 -4.10 -12.79
CA PRO A 394 -2.30 -3.21 -13.65
C PRO A 394 -1.77 -1.77 -13.68
N GLU A 395 -1.17 -1.31 -12.58
CA GLU A 395 -0.57 0.02 -12.41
C GLU A 395 0.67 0.22 -13.28
N LEU A 396 1.42 -0.86 -13.55
CA LEU A 396 2.61 -0.86 -14.42
C LEU A 396 2.27 -1.27 -15.86
N THR A 397 1.02 -1.63 -16.13
CA THR A 397 0.58 -2.07 -17.44
C THR A 397 0.03 -0.88 -18.23
N ASP A 398 0.57 -0.66 -19.43
CA ASP A 398 0.01 0.34 -20.35
C ASP A 398 -1.49 0.05 -20.58
N PRO A 399 -2.40 1.02 -20.41
CA PRO A 399 -3.82 0.84 -20.71
C PRO A 399 -4.11 0.31 -22.13
N ALA A 400 -3.22 0.59 -23.09
CA ALA A 400 -3.24 0.02 -24.44
C ALA A 400 -3.03 -1.51 -24.48
N MET A 401 -2.66 -2.14 -23.36
CA MET A 401 -2.42 -3.58 -23.24
C MET A 401 -3.42 -4.31 -22.33
N TYR A 402 -4.36 -3.62 -21.66
CA TYR A 402 -5.30 -4.27 -20.74
C TYR A 402 -6.09 -5.42 -21.36
N HIS A 403 -6.68 -5.26 -22.55
CA HIS A 403 -7.33 -6.37 -23.26
C HIS A 403 -6.44 -7.61 -23.47
N VAL A 404 -5.14 -7.42 -23.78
CA VAL A 404 -4.20 -8.54 -23.98
C VAL A 404 -3.98 -9.27 -22.67
N MET A 405 -3.76 -8.53 -21.58
CA MET A 405 -3.53 -9.13 -20.26
C MET A 405 -4.78 -9.86 -19.75
N ALA A 406 -5.98 -9.33 -20.01
CA ALA A 406 -7.24 -10.01 -19.74
C ALA A 406 -7.35 -11.37 -20.45
N GLU A 407 -6.99 -11.43 -21.73
CA GLU A 407 -7.02 -12.67 -22.52
C GLU A 407 -5.96 -13.68 -22.07
N VAL A 408 -4.75 -13.22 -21.75
CA VAL A 408 -3.66 -14.08 -21.24
C VAL A 408 -4.08 -14.72 -19.92
N ALA A 409 -4.64 -13.92 -19.01
CA ALA A 409 -5.13 -14.41 -17.73
C ALA A 409 -6.27 -15.42 -17.91
N LEU A 410 -7.25 -15.13 -18.79
CA LEU A 410 -8.35 -16.05 -19.05
C LEU A 410 -7.85 -17.40 -19.62
N LYS A 411 -6.93 -17.36 -20.59
CA LYS A 411 -6.32 -18.59 -21.16
C LYS A 411 -5.56 -19.39 -20.12
N ASN A 412 -4.87 -18.72 -19.18
CA ASN A 412 -4.19 -19.39 -18.08
C ASN A 412 -5.19 -20.04 -17.12
N TYR A 413 -6.29 -19.36 -16.79
CA TYR A 413 -7.38 -19.95 -16.03
C TYR A 413 -7.97 -21.18 -16.72
N GLU A 414 -8.29 -21.10 -18.02
CA GLU A 414 -8.82 -22.24 -18.79
C GLU A 414 -7.85 -23.44 -18.82
N ARG A 415 -6.54 -23.17 -18.84
CA ARG A 415 -5.49 -24.20 -18.85
C ARG A 415 -5.21 -24.80 -17.48
N LEU A 416 -5.22 -23.98 -16.42
CA LEU A 416 -4.70 -24.34 -15.10
C LEU A 416 -5.78 -24.49 -14.02
N GLY A 417 -6.99 -23.97 -14.25
CA GLY A 417 -8.04 -23.86 -13.22
C GLY A 417 -7.70 -22.90 -12.08
N SER A 418 -6.72 -22.01 -12.30
CA SER A 418 -6.23 -21.06 -11.29
C SER A 418 -7.22 -19.91 -11.06
N ARG A 419 -7.90 -19.88 -9.92
CA ARG A 419 -8.82 -18.79 -9.54
C ARG A 419 -8.16 -17.42 -9.64
N ARG A 420 -6.89 -17.31 -9.23
CA ARG A 420 -6.12 -16.06 -9.33
C ARG A 420 -6.10 -15.50 -10.75
N ASP A 421 -5.90 -16.35 -11.76
CA ASP A 421 -5.89 -15.93 -13.17
C ASP A 421 -7.28 -15.48 -13.65
N LEU A 422 -8.35 -16.11 -13.16
CA LEU A 422 -9.73 -15.67 -13.44
C LEU A 422 -10.00 -14.27 -12.87
N GLU A 423 -9.67 -14.07 -11.59
CA GLU A 423 -9.84 -12.78 -10.91
C GLU A 423 -9.07 -11.65 -11.61
N VAL A 424 -7.84 -11.93 -12.02
CA VAL A 424 -7.02 -11.01 -12.80
C VAL A 424 -7.69 -10.68 -14.14
N SER A 425 -8.23 -11.69 -14.84
CA SER A 425 -8.92 -11.47 -16.11
C SER A 425 -10.10 -10.51 -15.93
N PHE A 426 -10.88 -10.68 -14.86
CA PHE A 426 -11.96 -9.78 -14.52
C PHE A 426 -11.49 -8.33 -14.32
N GLU A 427 -10.43 -8.14 -13.54
CA GLU A 427 -9.85 -6.84 -13.27
C GLU A 427 -9.41 -6.12 -14.57
N TYR A 428 -8.64 -6.80 -15.43
CA TYR A 428 -8.22 -6.19 -16.70
C TYR A 428 -9.36 -5.93 -17.66
N ARG A 429 -10.40 -6.79 -17.72
CA ARG A 429 -11.59 -6.54 -18.54
C ARG A 429 -12.31 -5.27 -18.10
N ALA A 430 -12.41 -5.04 -16.79
CA ALA A 430 -13.03 -3.82 -16.26
C ALA A 430 -12.16 -2.58 -16.55
N LEU A 431 -10.85 -2.68 -16.34
CA LEU A 431 -9.91 -1.59 -16.63
C LEU A 431 -9.89 -1.22 -18.13
N ASP A 432 -9.88 -2.21 -19.03
CA ASP A 432 -9.96 -1.99 -20.47
C ASP A 432 -11.28 -1.31 -20.87
N GLY A 433 -12.39 -1.79 -20.31
CA GLY A 433 -13.73 -1.22 -20.41
C GLY A 433 -13.75 0.28 -20.11
N MET A 434 -13.29 0.63 -18.91
CA MET A 434 -13.25 2.01 -18.43
C MET A 434 -12.27 2.89 -19.22
N ALA A 435 -11.13 2.35 -19.66
CA ALA A 435 -10.09 3.13 -20.34
C ALA A 435 -10.43 3.46 -21.80
N ARG A 436 -11.09 2.53 -22.52
CA ARG A 436 -11.28 2.64 -23.98
C ARG A 436 -12.67 3.01 -24.43
N TYR A 437 -13.70 2.73 -23.63
CA TYR A 437 -15.08 2.78 -24.09
C TYR A 437 -15.90 3.79 -23.29
N PRO A 438 -16.11 5.02 -23.81
CA PRO A 438 -16.96 6.01 -23.17
C PRO A 438 -18.37 5.46 -22.90
N GLY A 439 -18.85 5.59 -21.67
CA GLY A 439 -20.15 5.07 -21.25
C GLY A 439 -20.16 3.57 -20.89
N TRP A 440 -19.02 2.88 -20.92
CA TRP A 440 -18.93 1.47 -20.54
C TRP A 440 -19.55 1.17 -19.18
N LEU A 441 -19.35 2.03 -18.18
CA LEU A 441 -19.92 1.89 -16.84
C LEU A 441 -21.44 1.77 -16.82
N SER A 442 -22.14 2.31 -17.81
CA SER A 442 -23.61 2.22 -17.96
C SER A 442 -24.06 1.09 -18.90
N SER A 443 -23.12 0.40 -19.55
CA SER A 443 -23.40 -0.57 -20.60
C SER A 443 -23.87 -1.94 -20.07
N PRO A 444 -24.53 -2.76 -20.92
CA PRO A 444 -24.82 -4.15 -20.60
C PRO A 444 -23.57 -5.00 -20.38
N VAL A 445 -22.45 -4.67 -21.03
CA VAL A 445 -21.17 -5.40 -20.89
C VAL A 445 -20.61 -5.25 -19.48
N ALA A 446 -20.67 -4.04 -18.90
CA ALA A 446 -20.27 -3.82 -17.52
C ALA A 446 -21.19 -4.55 -16.53
N ASN A 447 -22.50 -4.59 -16.78
CA ASN A 447 -23.44 -5.37 -15.96
C ASN A 447 -23.11 -6.87 -16.01
N GLN A 448 -22.87 -7.41 -17.21
CA GLN A 448 -22.54 -8.82 -17.40
C GLN A 448 -21.22 -9.20 -16.70
N LEU A 449 -20.17 -8.39 -16.85
CA LEU A 449 -18.92 -8.59 -16.12
C LEU A 449 -19.14 -8.50 -14.59
N GLY A 450 -19.93 -7.53 -14.14
CA GLY A 450 -20.31 -7.42 -12.73
C GLY A 450 -21.00 -8.68 -12.21
N ARG A 451 -21.87 -9.31 -13.01
CA ARG A 451 -22.56 -10.56 -12.63
C ARG A 451 -21.58 -11.73 -12.52
N GLU A 452 -20.67 -11.86 -13.49
CA GLU A 452 -19.62 -12.89 -13.46
C GLU A 452 -18.75 -12.75 -12.20
N ILE A 453 -18.34 -11.52 -11.86
CA ILE A 453 -17.56 -11.24 -10.65
C ILE A 453 -18.40 -11.47 -9.40
N MET A 454 -19.68 -11.10 -9.42
CA MET A 454 -20.58 -11.29 -8.29
C MET A 454 -20.78 -12.77 -7.98
N ASP A 455 -21.04 -13.59 -8.99
CA ASP A 455 -21.21 -15.03 -8.85
C ASP A 455 -19.93 -15.68 -8.32
N GLU A 456 -18.77 -15.24 -8.81
CA GLU A 456 -17.47 -15.71 -8.33
C GLU A 456 -17.25 -15.35 -6.85
N LEU A 457 -17.39 -14.09 -6.47
CA LEU A 457 -17.15 -13.63 -5.09
C LEU A 457 -18.16 -14.23 -4.10
N MET A 458 -19.41 -14.41 -4.51
CA MET A 458 -20.45 -15.02 -3.68
C MET A 458 -20.29 -16.54 -3.54
N SER A 459 -19.46 -17.17 -4.36
CA SER A 459 -19.03 -18.56 -4.17
C SER A 459 -17.96 -18.72 -3.06
N ILE A 460 -17.53 -17.63 -2.42
CA ILE A 460 -16.44 -17.60 -1.45
C ILE A 460 -16.96 -17.07 -0.11
N ASP A 461 -16.75 -17.82 0.97
CA ASP A 461 -17.23 -17.43 2.31
C ASP A 461 -16.33 -16.39 2.99
N VAL A 462 -15.05 -16.30 2.58
CA VAL A 462 -14.04 -15.39 3.14
C VAL A 462 -13.33 -14.62 2.02
N TRP A 463 -13.41 -13.30 2.11
CA TRP A 463 -12.70 -12.38 1.22
C TRP A 463 -11.43 -11.85 1.89
N HIS A 464 -10.34 -11.89 1.15
CA HIS A 464 -9.05 -11.28 1.40
C HIS A 464 -8.87 -10.07 0.46
N ASP A 465 -7.81 -9.30 0.60
CA ASP A 465 -7.52 -8.11 -0.22
C ASP A 465 -7.62 -8.38 -1.71
N HIS A 466 -7.18 -9.56 -2.11
CA HIS A 466 -7.33 -10.04 -3.47
C HIS A 466 -8.81 -10.05 -3.90
N GLU A 467 -9.73 -10.64 -3.15
CA GLU A 467 -11.16 -10.60 -3.50
C GLU A 467 -11.75 -9.20 -3.35
N VAL A 468 -11.36 -8.46 -2.30
CA VAL A 468 -11.88 -7.12 -2.01
C VAL A 468 -11.58 -6.14 -3.16
N ARG A 469 -10.45 -6.27 -3.87
CA ARG A 469 -10.12 -5.44 -5.05
C ARG A 469 -11.17 -5.54 -6.16
N LEU A 470 -11.87 -6.67 -6.27
CA LEU A 470 -12.90 -6.94 -7.29
C LEU A 470 -14.30 -6.50 -6.87
N VAL A 471 -14.54 -6.25 -5.58
CA VAL A 471 -15.86 -5.83 -5.05
C VAL A 471 -16.41 -4.64 -5.84
N LYS A 472 -15.55 -3.68 -6.19
CA LYS A 472 -15.92 -2.49 -6.98
C LYS A 472 -16.55 -2.82 -8.34
N PHE A 473 -16.12 -3.91 -8.95
CA PHE A 473 -16.65 -4.35 -10.24
C PHE A 473 -17.86 -5.28 -10.06
N GLY A 474 -17.88 -6.11 -9.02
CA GLY A 474 -19.04 -6.95 -8.70
C GLY A 474 -20.29 -6.12 -8.37
N LEU A 475 -20.13 -5.00 -7.65
CA LEU A 475 -21.24 -4.08 -7.36
C LEU A 475 -21.91 -3.48 -8.61
N LEU A 476 -21.27 -3.53 -9.78
CA LEU A 476 -21.88 -3.06 -11.03
C LEU A 476 -23.10 -3.90 -11.46
N ALA A 477 -23.25 -5.13 -10.95
CA ALA A 477 -24.43 -5.96 -11.21
C ALA A 477 -25.66 -5.58 -10.38
N ILE A 478 -25.47 -4.84 -9.28
CA ILE A 478 -26.55 -4.46 -8.37
C ILE A 478 -27.44 -3.41 -9.02
N ASP A 479 -28.74 -3.70 -9.12
CA ASP A 479 -29.75 -2.80 -9.70
C ASP A 479 -30.88 -2.44 -8.70
N SER A 480 -30.87 -3.02 -7.50
CA SER A 480 -31.90 -2.83 -6.46
C SER A 480 -31.35 -3.02 -5.05
N LEU A 481 -32.07 -2.49 -4.05
CA LEU A 481 -31.69 -2.62 -2.63
C LEU A 481 -31.78 -4.06 -2.12
N ASP A 482 -32.66 -4.89 -2.68
CA ASP A 482 -32.79 -6.29 -2.27
C ASP A 482 -31.53 -7.10 -2.59
N MET A 483 -30.82 -6.74 -3.67
CA MET A 483 -29.60 -7.44 -4.07
C MET A 483 -28.37 -7.12 -3.22
N ILE A 484 -28.33 -5.95 -2.56
CA ILE A 484 -27.12 -5.48 -1.87
C ILE A 484 -27.00 -5.92 -0.41
N ASP A 485 -28.08 -6.40 0.23
CA ASP A 485 -28.07 -6.72 1.66
C ASP A 485 -26.99 -7.76 2.02
N VAL A 486 -26.85 -8.82 1.21
CA VAL A 486 -25.84 -9.87 1.43
C VAL A 486 -24.42 -9.32 1.30
N TRP A 487 -24.18 -8.47 0.30
CA TRP A 487 -22.89 -7.80 0.09
C TRP A 487 -22.53 -6.87 1.23
N THR A 488 -23.51 -6.12 1.73
CA THR A 488 -23.31 -5.20 2.85
C THR A 488 -22.92 -5.96 4.11
N LYS A 489 -23.58 -7.09 4.39
CA LYS A 489 -23.24 -7.97 5.52
C LYS A 489 -21.83 -8.55 5.37
N GLN A 490 -21.45 -8.97 4.16
CA GLN A 490 -20.12 -9.50 3.92
C GLN A 490 -19.03 -8.43 4.04
N MET A 491 -19.21 -7.24 3.45
CA MET A 491 -18.30 -6.09 3.62
C MET A 491 -18.10 -5.74 5.10
N ARG A 492 -19.19 -5.68 5.89
CA ARG A 492 -19.12 -5.44 7.34
C ARG A 492 -18.39 -6.56 8.08
N ARG A 493 -18.60 -7.82 7.69
CA ARG A 493 -17.92 -8.98 8.30
C ARG A 493 -16.42 -8.96 8.04
N VAL A 494 -16.00 -8.62 6.81
CA VAL A 494 -14.57 -8.50 6.46
C VAL A 494 -13.96 -7.34 7.26
N TYR A 495 -14.63 -6.18 7.28
CA TYR A 495 -14.19 -5.02 8.05
C TYR A 495 -14.03 -5.32 9.56
N ALA A 496 -15.04 -5.92 10.18
CA ALA A 496 -15.02 -6.22 11.62
C ALA A 496 -13.96 -7.27 12.03
N LYS A 497 -13.44 -8.04 11.08
CA LYS A 497 -12.42 -9.07 11.32
C LYS A 497 -11.01 -8.64 10.91
N SER A 498 -10.85 -7.47 10.28
CA SER A 498 -9.56 -6.95 9.85
C SER A 498 -8.83 -6.23 10.99
N TYR A 499 -7.53 -6.51 11.11
CA TYR A 499 -6.58 -5.75 11.94
C TYR A 499 -5.91 -4.60 11.17
N GLU A 500 -6.11 -4.53 9.84
CA GLU A 500 -5.76 -3.41 8.97
C GLU A 500 -7.03 -2.73 8.43
N PRO A 501 -7.84 -2.09 9.29
CA PRO A 501 -9.12 -1.53 8.87
C PRO A 501 -8.97 -0.44 7.80
N TYR A 502 -7.84 0.28 7.76
CA TYR A 502 -7.62 1.40 6.82
C TYR A 502 -7.52 0.96 5.36
N ARG A 503 -6.65 0.01 5.05
CA ARG A 503 -6.47 -0.49 3.69
C ARG A 503 -7.73 -1.16 3.17
N LEU A 504 -8.40 -1.94 4.03
CA LEU A 504 -9.59 -2.67 3.66
C LEU A 504 -10.81 -1.74 3.49
N ILE A 505 -10.96 -0.72 4.36
CA ILE A 505 -12.03 0.27 4.22
C ILE A 505 -11.84 1.12 2.98
N GLU A 506 -10.60 1.47 2.62
CA GLU A 506 -10.32 2.26 1.42
C GLU A 506 -10.78 1.56 0.14
N ASN A 507 -10.53 0.25 0.02
CA ASN A 507 -11.02 -0.54 -1.11
C ASN A 507 -12.57 -0.64 -1.12
N ILE A 508 -13.19 -0.79 0.06
CA ILE A 508 -14.65 -0.81 0.16
C ILE A 508 -15.24 0.55 -0.23
N LEU A 509 -14.64 1.65 0.22
CA LEU A 509 -15.08 3.00 -0.14
C LEU A 509 -14.87 3.27 -1.64
N GLU A 510 -13.80 2.77 -2.26
CA GLU A 510 -13.64 2.79 -3.73
C GLU A 510 -14.78 2.07 -4.43
N ALA A 511 -15.14 0.89 -3.91
CA ALA A 511 -16.18 0.07 -4.49
C ALA A 511 -17.54 0.76 -4.44
N LEU A 512 -17.85 1.39 -3.31
CA LEU A 512 -19.07 2.17 -3.14
C LEU A 512 -19.07 3.42 -4.02
N ASP A 513 -17.93 4.11 -4.18
CA ASP A 513 -17.80 5.27 -5.06
C ASP A 513 -18.15 4.90 -6.52
N LEU A 514 -17.54 3.84 -7.04
CA LEU A 514 -17.79 3.37 -8.42
C LEU A 514 -19.24 2.90 -8.63
N ALA A 515 -19.80 2.19 -7.64
CA ALA A 515 -21.19 1.74 -7.67
C ALA A 515 -22.17 2.93 -7.65
N THR A 516 -21.87 3.96 -6.86
CA THR A 516 -22.67 5.19 -6.78
C THR A 516 -22.68 5.92 -8.11
N PHE A 517 -21.51 6.07 -8.77
CA PHE A 517 -21.44 6.63 -10.13
C PHE A 517 -22.32 5.89 -11.12
N ARG A 518 -22.27 4.55 -11.10
CA ARG A 518 -23.09 3.74 -12.00
C ARG A 518 -24.57 3.91 -11.71
N ALA A 519 -24.99 3.86 -10.45
CA ALA A 519 -26.37 4.06 -10.06
C ALA A 519 -26.89 5.42 -10.52
N ALA A 520 -26.08 6.48 -10.36
CA ALA A 520 -26.39 7.82 -10.83
C ALA A 520 -26.55 7.86 -12.35
N LEU A 521 -25.61 7.30 -13.12
CA LEU A 521 -25.68 7.23 -14.58
C LEU A 521 -26.91 6.46 -15.10
N LEU A 522 -27.40 5.49 -14.33
CA LEU A 522 -28.61 4.72 -14.64
C LEU A 522 -29.90 5.36 -14.13
N GLY A 523 -29.84 6.52 -13.47
CA GLY A 523 -31.03 7.19 -12.94
C GLY A 523 -31.59 6.60 -11.64
N ASN A 524 -30.83 5.76 -10.93
CA ASN A 524 -31.30 5.07 -9.72
C ASN A 524 -30.99 5.86 -8.45
N ARG A 525 -31.86 6.82 -8.11
CA ARG A 525 -31.71 7.71 -6.94
C ARG A 525 -31.71 6.97 -5.60
N GLU A 526 -32.46 5.88 -5.49
CA GLU A 526 -32.55 5.09 -4.26
C GLU A 526 -31.22 4.39 -3.93
N LEU A 527 -30.59 3.76 -4.94
CA LEU A 527 -29.27 3.18 -4.77
C LEU A 527 -28.20 4.23 -4.46
N VAL A 528 -28.24 5.39 -5.11
CA VAL A 528 -27.30 6.49 -4.82
C VAL A 528 -27.36 6.90 -3.35
N ALA A 529 -28.57 7.12 -2.82
CA ALA A 529 -28.77 7.48 -1.42
C ALA A 529 -28.26 6.37 -0.48
N TYR A 530 -28.55 5.11 -0.79
CA TYR A 530 -28.08 3.97 0.01
C TYR A 530 -26.56 3.86 0.04
N TYR A 531 -25.89 3.87 -1.12
CA TYR A 531 -24.44 3.77 -1.20
C TYR A 531 -23.74 4.94 -0.48
N THR A 532 -24.27 6.15 -0.63
CA THR A 532 -23.77 7.35 0.05
C THR A 532 -23.87 7.22 1.56
N LEU A 533 -25.02 6.76 2.07
CA LEU A 533 -25.20 6.51 3.51
C LEU A 533 -24.31 5.39 4.02
N LEU A 534 -24.14 4.31 3.26
CA LEU A 534 -23.28 3.19 3.62
C LEU A 534 -21.81 3.60 3.66
N ALA A 535 -21.34 4.35 2.67
CA ALA A 535 -19.98 4.89 2.64
C ALA A 535 -19.73 5.81 3.85
N ARG A 536 -20.73 6.63 4.22
CA ARG A 536 -20.65 7.49 5.41
C ARG A 536 -20.62 6.71 6.73
N ASP A 537 -21.39 5.64 6.83
CA ASP A 537 -21.41 4.78 8.02
C ASP A 537 -20.08 4.03 8.18
N LEU A 538 -19.52 3.54 7.09
CA LEU A 538 -18.29 2.74 7.09
C LEU A 538 -17.00 3.58 7.20
N GLY A 539 -16.97 4.79 6.62
CA GLY A 539 -15.72 5.57 6.48
C GLY A 539 -15.52 6.72 7.45
N ARG A 540 -16.46 7.01 8.36
CA ARG A 540 -16.46 8.26 9.17
C ARG A 540 -15.17 8.48 9.96
N GLU A 541 -14.65 7.44 10.61
CA GLU A 541 -13.45 7.57 11.45
C GLU A 541 -12.18 7.63 10.60
N GLN A 542 -12.12 6.82 9.53
CA GLN A 542 -10.94 6.67 8.70
C GLN A 542 -10.72 7.83 7.74
N VAL A 543 -11.76 8.55 7.33
CA VAL A 543 -11.59 9.76 6.51
C VAL A 543 -10.95 10.89 7.31
N ARG A 544 -11.30 11.04 8.60
CA ARG A 544 -10.74 12.10 9.45
C ARG A 544 -9.22 11.96 9.60
N ASP A 545 -8.77 10.71 9.72
CA ASP A 545 -7.39 10.37 10.06
C ASP A 545 -6.64 9.73 8.87
N GLY A 546 -7.23 9.75 7.67
CA GLY A 546 -6.75 9.05 6.46
C GLY A 546 -6.20 9.99 5.37
N SER A 547 -5.81 9.40 4.24
CA SER A 547 -5.21 10.12 3.11
C SER A 547 -6.16 11.19 2.53
N LEU A 548 -5.59 12.21 1.90
CA LEU A 548 -6.29 13.23 1.11
C LEU A 548 -7.19 12.59 0.06
N TRP A 549 -6.78 11.44 -0.49
CA TRP A 549 -7.61 10.68 -1.41
C TRP A 549 -8.94 10.22 -0.80
N LEU A 550 -8.91 9.70 0.43
CA LEU A 550 -10.12 9.32 1.17
C LEU A 550 -10.97 10.54 1.50
N GLN A 551 -10.36 11.65 1.88
CA GLN A 551 -11.05 12.93 2.13
C GLN A 551 -11.74 13.45 0.87
N TRP A 552 -11.09 13.33 -0.28
CA TRP A 552 -11.65 13.71 -1.58
C TRP A 552 -12.83 12.83 -1.98
N ARG A 553 -12.72 11.50 -1.87
CA ARG A 553 -13.85 10.59 -2.08
C ARG A 553 -15.02 10.92 -1.17
N TRP A 554 -14.74 11.28 0.08
CA TRP A 554 -15.78 11.67 1.02
C TRP A 554 -16.52 12.95 0.59
N ALA A 555 -15.79 13.97 0.12
CA ALA A 555 -16.41 15.19 -0.41
C ALA A 555 -17.25 14.90 -1.67
N MET A 556 -16.78 13.99 -2.53
CA MET A 556 -17.50 13.55 -3.73
C MET A 556 -18.86 12.91 -3.44
N LEU A 557 -19.04 12.32 -2.25
CA LEU A 557 -20.33 11.76 -1.83
C LEU A 557 -21.47 12.78 -1.86
N ASP A 558 -21.17 14.04 -1.54
CA ASP A 558 -22.16 15.12 -1.52
C ASP A 558 -22.62 15.50 -2.93
N TYR A 559 -21.76 15.31 -3.92
CA TYR A 559 -22.05 15.63 -5.32
C TYR A 559 -23.01 14.62 -5.97
N TYR A 560 -23.10 13.39 -5.47
CA TYR A 560 -23.98 12.37 -6.04
C TYR A 560 -25.46 12.68 -5.86
N GLU A 561 -25.85 13.26 -4.73
CA GLU A 561 -27.23 13.70 -4.52
C GLU A 561 -27.61 14.82 -5.51
N TRP A 562 -26.65 15.68 -5.85
CA TRP A 562 -26.85 16.79 -6.81
C TRP A 562 -26.96 16.32 -8.25
N PHE A 563 -26.54 15.09 -8.55
CA PHE A 563 -26.63 14.49 -9.89
C PHE A 563 -28.04 14.56 -10.47
N PHE A 564 -29.05 14.34 -9.64
CA PHE A 564 -30.45 14.30 -10.09
C PHE A 564 -31.09 15.69 -10.16
N ASP A 565 -30.63 16.62 -9.31
CA ASP A 565 -31.29 17.90 -9.11
C ASP A 565 -30.67 19.01 -9.99
N ASP A 566 -29.35 19.00 -10.24
CA ASP A 566 -28.67 19.88 -11.20
C ASP A 566 -27.46 19.22 -11.88
N PRO A 567 -27.70 18.44 -12.96
CA PRO A 567 -26.64 17.75 -13.70
C PRO A 567 -25.61 18.70 -14.34
N THR A 568 -26.00 19.94 -14.66
CA THR A 568 -25.08 20.88 -15.34
C THR A 568 -24.08 21.45 -14.36
N ALA A 569 -24.56 21.85 -13.17
CA ALA A 569 -23.69 22.27 -12.09
C ALA A 569 -22.74 21.14 -11.67
N LEU A 570 -23.24 19.91 -11.58
CA LEU A 570 -22.41 18.73 -11.28
C LEU A 570 -21.30 18.54 -12.31
N VAL A 571 -21.61 18.56 -13.62
CA VAL A 571 -20.58 18.41 -14.68
C VAL A 571 -19.51 19.49 -14.55
N SER A 572 -19.90 20.73 -14.25
CA SER A 572 -18.93 21.81 -14.03
C SER A 572 -18.05 21.56 -12.80
N MET A 573 -18.63 21.12 -11.67
CA MET A 573 -17.89 20.83 -10.44
C MET A 573 -16.91 19.68 -10.64
N LEU A 574 -17.38 18.57 -11.19
CA LEU A 574 -16.57 17.40 -11.48
C LEU A 574 -15.45 17.72 -12.49
N SER A 575 -15.73 18.55 -13.51
CA SER A 575 -14.70 18.97 -14.46
C SER A 575 -13.63 19.83 -13.80
N ASN A 576 -14.02 20.77 -12.94
CA ASN A 576 -13.08 21.63 -12.21
C ASN A 576 -12.21 20.79 -11.26
N PHE A 577 -12.86 19.93 -10.47
CA PHE A 577 -12.18 18.98 -9.58
C PHE A 577 -11.16 18.12 -10.34
N VAL A 578 -11.56 17.56 -11.49
CA VAL A 578 -10.66 16.75 -12.33
C VAL A 578 -9.44 17.54 -12.81
N VAL A 579 -9.63 18.80 -13.20
CA VAL A 579 -8.53 19.67 -13.65
C VAL A 579 -7.61 20.01 -12.49
N ASP A 580 -8.15 20.35 -11.33
CA ASP A 580 -7.39 20.72 -10.14
C ASP A 580 -6.56 19.53 -9.66
N TYR A 581 -7.18 18.36 -9.55
CA TYR A 581 -6.50 17.12 -9.19
C TYR A 581 -5.36 16.79 -10.17
N GLN A 582 -5.62 16.83 -11.48
CA GLN A 582 -4.59 16.58 -12.49
C GLN A 582 -3.45 17.60 -12.40
N THR A 583 -3.76 18.85 -12.04
CA THR A 583 -2.76 19.89 -11.81
C THR A 583 -1.88 19.56 -10.60
N LEU A 584 -2.50 19.06 -9.53
CA LEU A 584 -1.86 18.67 -8.27
C LEU A 584 -1.00 17.41 -8.39
N THR A 585 -1.50 16.36 -9.05
CA THR A 585 -0.88 15.02 -9.02
C THR A 585 -0.28 14.56 -10.36
N GLY A 586 -0.55 15.26 -11.46
CA GLY A 586 -0.22 14.83 -12.82
C GLY A 586 -1.32 13.98 -13.50
N ASN A 587 -1.05 13.50 -14.72
CA ASN A 587 -1.96 12.61 -15.47
C ASN A 587 -1.83 11.16 -15.00
N PHE A 588 -2.94 10.49 -14.66
CA PHE A 588 -2.95 9.07 -14.28
C PHE A 588 -4.26 8.35 -14.63
N ALA A 589 -4.23 7.02 -14.56
CA ALA A 589 -5.28 6.12 -15.04
C ALA A 589 -6.64 6.38 -14.39
N MET A 590 -6.69 6.68 -13.09
CA MET A 590 -7.96 6.96 -12.43
C MET A 590 -8.63 8.27 -12.91
N MET A 591 -7.89 9.29 -13.35
CA MET A 591 -8.52 10.47 -13.98
C MET A 591 -9.30 10.11 -15.25
N MET A 592 -8.90 9.03 -15.94
CA MET A 592 -9.65 8.53 -17.08
C MET A 592 -11.03 8.00 -16.67
N ARG A 593 -11.19 7.44 -15.47
CA ARG A 593 -12.49 6.97 -14.95
C ARG A 593 -13.45 8.15 -14.80
N TYR A 594 -13.04 9.21 -14.10
CA TYR A 594 -13.86 10.42 -13.95
C TYR A 594 -14.13 11.12 -15.29
N ARG A 595 -13.14 11.18 -16.18
CA ARG A 595 -13.36 11.70 -17.55
C ARG A 595 -14.40 10.87 -18.32
N SER A 596 -14.40 9.54 -18.17
CA SER A 596 -15.40 8.68 -18.83
C SER A 596 -16.82 8.94 -18.29
N ILE A 597 -16.95 9.22 -17.00
CA ILE A 597 -18.21 9.60 -16.34
C ILE A 597 -18.69 10.96 -16.85
N LEU A 598 -17.80 11.96 -16.87
CA LEU A 598 -18.07 13.29 -17.43
C LEU A 598 -18.51 13.23 -18.90
N GLN A 599 -17.86 12.38 -19.70
CA GLN A 599 -18.24 12.17 -21.10
C GLN A 599 -19.60 11.49 -21.24
N ALA A 600 -19.95 10.56 -20.36
CA ALA A 600 -21.26 9.94 -20.33
C ALA A 600 -22.34 10.98 -19.99
N LEU A 601 -22.10 11.81 -18.96
CA LEU A 601 -22.96 12.92 -18.55
C LEU A 601 -23.19 13.95 -19.66
N GLY A 602 -22.12 14.38 -20.33
CA GLY A 602 -22.22 15.35 -21.44
C GLY A 602 -22.97 14.83 -22.67
N LYS A 603 -23.19 13.51 -22.77
CA LYS A 603 -23.94 12.86 -23.85
C LYS A 603 -25.36 12.44 -23.46
N GLN A 604 -25.75 12.52 -22.18
CA GLN A 604 -27.12 12.19 -21.79
C GLN A 604 -28.09 13.31 -22.23
N PRO A 605 -29.24 12.96 -22.85
CA PRO A 605 -30.29 13.95 -23.08
C PRO A 605 -30.74 14.50 -21.72
N LYS A 606 -30.93 15.83 -21.62
CA LYS A 606 -31.43 16.49 -20.41
C LYS A 606 -32.60 15.67 -19.85
N ILE A 607 -32.38 15.07 -18.68
CA ILE A 607 -33.44 14.37 -17.95
C ILE A 607 -34.49 15.43 -17.65
N LYS A 608 -35.73 15.19 -18.10
CA LYS A 608 -36.85 16.12 -17.96
C LYS A 608 -37.45 16.07 -16.57
#